data_AF-A0A957ZPN2-F1
#
_entry.id   AF-A0A957ZPN2-F1
#
_cell.length_a   1.000
_cell.length_b   1.000
_cell.length_c   1.000
_cell.angle_alpha   90.00
_cell.angle_beta   90.00
_cell.angle_gamma   90.00
#
_symmetry.space_group_name_H-M   'P 1'
#
loop_
_entity.id
_entity.type
_entity.pdbx_description
1 polymer ?
#
loop_
_entity_poly.entity_id
_entity_poly.type
_entity_poly.pdbx_seq_one_letter_code
_entity_poly.pdbx_strand_id
1 'polypeptide(L)' 'MRIGFVVNDIATEGKGYTTTRLGMTAINMGHEAWVMGVGDLAYDPDEKIRGRAR' A
#
# COMPACT_ATOMS: atom_id res chain seq x y z
N MET A 1 10.00 -3.76 -9.61
CA MET A 1 10.11 -2.54 -8.76
C MET A 1 9.34 -2.76 -7.47
N ARG A 2 9.60 -1.98 -6.42
CA ARG A 2 8.77 -1.96 -5.21
C ARG A 2 7.68 -0.91 -5.35
N ILE A 3 6.43 -1.30 -5.16
CA ILE A 3 5.25 -0.42 -5.28
C ILE A 3 4.45 -0.52 -3.99
N GLY A 4 4.24 0.63 -3.33
CA GLY A 4 3.39 0.72 -2.14
C GLY A 4 2.00 1.22 -2.49
N PHE A 5 0.97 0.48 -2.07
CA PHE A 5 -0.44 0.88 -2.17
C PHE A 5 -0.94 1.29 -0.79
N VAL A 6 -1.49 2.49 -0.68
CA VAL A 6 -2.14 2.97 0.55
C VAL A 6 -3.65 2.81 0.42
N VAL A 7 -4.24 2.15 1.40
CA VAL A 7 -5.69 1.89 1.50
C VAL A 7 -6.22 2.44 2.82
N ASN A 8 -7.53 2.70 2.91
CA ASN A 8 -8.10 3.27 4.13
C ASN A 8 -8.01 2.29 5.32
N ASP A 9 -8.41 1.04 5.12
CA ASP A 9 -8.32 -0.03 6.11
C ASP A 9 -8.06 -1.37 5.41
N ILE A 10 -6.89 -1.96 5.67
CA ILE A 10 -6.45 -3.24 5.09
C ILE A 10 -7.48 -4.35 5.35
N ALA A 11 -8.11 -4.37 6.52
CA ALA A 11 -9.07 -5.42 6.89
C ALA A 11 -10.36 -5.38 6.06
N THR A 12 -10.61 -4.27 5.36
CA THR A 12 -11.81 -4.08 4.52
C THR A 12 -11.56 -4.29 3.03
N GLU A 13 -10.29 -4.50 2.61
CA GLU A 13 -9.97 -4.60 1.19
C GLU A 13 -10.64 -5.82 0.53
N GLY A 14 -11.31 -5.56 -0.59
CA GLY A 14 -12.00 -6.56 -1.39
C GLY A 14 -11.34 -6.82 -2.74
N LYS A 15 -11.59 -8.01 -3.30
CA LYS A 15 -11.13 -8.41 -4.66
C LYS A 15 -11.61 -7.48 -5.78
N GLY A 16 -12.72 -6.77 -5.55
CA GLY A 16 -13.31 -5.83 -6.50
C GLY A 16 -12.69 -4.44 -6.47
N TYR A 17 -11.93 -4.09 -5.43
CA TYR A 17 -11.40 -2.75 -5.26
C TYR A 17 -10.22 -2.51 -6.18
N THR A 18 -10.12 -1.27 -6.66
CA THR A 18 -9.11 -0.87 -7.64
C THR A 18 -7.70 -1.04 -7.09
N THR A 19 -7.46 -0.66 -5.84
CA THR A 19 -6.18 -0.81 -5.12
C THR A 19 -5.74 -2.27 -5.05
N THR A 20 -6.62 -3.17 -4.64
CA THR A 20 -6.37 -4.62 -4.65
C THR A 20 -6.02 -5.12 -6.05
N ARG A 21 -6.80 -4.74 -7.07
CA ARG A 21 -6.55 -5.16 -8.45
C ARG A 21 -5.24 -4.62 -9.01
N LEU A 22 -4.87 -3.39 -8.68
CA LEU A 22 -3.59 -2.81 -9.07
C LEU A 22 -2.42 -3.56 -8.39
N GLY A 23 -2.56 -3.93 -7.12
CA GLY A 23 -1.59 -4.79 -6.43
C GLY A 23 -1.41 -6.14 -7.12
N MET A 24 -2.51 -6.81 -7.47
CA MET A 24 -2.46 -8.08 -8.21
C MET A 24 -1.82 -7.92 -9.60
N THR A 25 -2.16 -6.86 -10.33
CA THR A 25 -1.56 -6.56 -11.63
C THR A 25 -0.05 -6.31 -11.49
N ALA A 26 0.38 -5.56 -10.49
CA ALA A 26 1.79 -5.31 -10.22
C ALA A 26 2.56 -6.61 -9.95
N ILE A 27 1.99 -7.51 -9.13
CA ILE A 27 2.56 -8.85 -8.88
C ILE A 27 2.68 -9.64 -10.19
N ASN A 28 1.63 -9.67 -11.01
CA ASN A 28 1.64 -10.37 -12.30
C ASN A 28 2.66 -9.81 -13.30
N MET A 29 3.05 -8.54 -13.15
CA MET A 29 4.11 -7.89 -13.94
C MET A 29 5.53 -8.10 -13.35
N GLY A 30 5.67 -8.92 -12.30
CA GLY A 30 6.96 -9.18 -11.65
C GLY A 30 7.42 -8.04 -10.74
N HIS A 31 6.49 -7.24 -10.21
CA HIS A 31 6.79 -6.22 -9.21
C HIS A 31 6.50 -6.73 -7.79
N GLU A 32 7.16 -6.12 -6.81
CA GLU A 32 6.95 -6.37 -5.39
C GLU A 32 5.91 -5.36 -4.89
N ALA A 33 4.71 -5.84 -4.58
CA ALA A 33 3.61 -5.02 -4.10
C ALA A 33 3.53 -5.07 -2.57
N TRP A 34 3.47 -3.89 -1.95
CA TRP A 34 3.28 -3.70 -0.52
C TRP A 34 1.95 -2.99 -0.29
N VAL A 35 1.19 -3.40 0.73
CA VAL A 35 -0.08 -2.75 1.10
C VAL A 35 0.07 -2.12 2.49
N MET A 36 -0.39 -0.88 2.64
CA MET A 36 -0.32 -0.11 3.88
C MET A 36 -1.68 0.54 4.14
N GLY A 37 -2.08 0.62 5.40
CA GLY A 37 -3.20 1.45 5.84
C GLY A 37 -2.78 2.93 5.91
N VAL A 38 -3.76 3.84 5.87
CA VAL A 38 -3.49 5.27 6.15
C VAL A 38 -2.89 5.45 7.55
N GLY A 39 -3.27 4.61 8.53
CA GLY A 39 -2.71 4.60 9.88
C GLY A 39 -1.24 4.15 9.95
N ASP A 40 -0.69 3.57 8.89
CA ASP A 40 0.73 3.21 8.81
C ASP A 40 1.61 4.38 8.35
N LEU A 41 1.00 5.51 7.97
CA LEU A 41 1.71 6.75 7.65
C LEU A 41 2.03 7.54 8.93
N ALA A 42 3.26 8.01 9.03
CA ALA A 42 3.72 8.87 10.10
C ALA A 42 4.38 10.14 9.54
N TYR A 43 4.09 11.28 10.16
CA TYR A 43 4.84 12.52 9.95
C TYR A 43 5.96 12.59 10.97
N ASP A 44 7.19 12.57 10.48
CA ASP A 44 8.37 12.53 11.33
C ASP A 44 8.93 13.95 11.59
N PRO A 45 9.81 14.11 12.60
CA PRO A 45 10.38 15.42 12.97
C PRO A 45 11.18 16.13 11.87
N ASP A 46 11.59 15.42 10.82
CA ASP A 46 12.30 15.98 9.67
C ASP A 46 11.34 16.42 8.53
N GLU A 47 10.07 16.61 8.86
CA GLU A 47 9.00 17.06 7.96
C GLU A 47 8.68 16.12 6.80
N LYS A 48 9.04 14.84 6.93
CA LYS A 48 8.75 13.82 5.92
C LYS A 48 7.64 12.88 6.39
N ILE A 49 6.84 12.46 5.42
CA ILE A 49 5.90 11.36 5.59
C ILE A 49 6.62 10.05 5.30
N ARG A 50 6.51 9.09 6.23
CA ARG A 50 7.01 7.72 6.07
C ARG A 50 5.87 6.73 6.26
N GLY A 51 5.96 5.57 5.59
CA GLY A 51 5.01 4.47 5.72
C GLY A 51 5.64 3.25 6.35
N ARG A 52 4.90 2.57 7.24
CA ARG A 52 5.29 1.27 7.82
C ARG A 52 4.55 0.14 7.12
N ALA A 53 5.13 -0.40 6.04
CA ALA A 53 4.60 -1.60 5.40
C ALA A 53 4.95 -2.87 6.21
N ARG A 54 4.03 -3.83 6.30
CA ARG A 54 4.20 -5.13 6.96
C ARG A 54 3.74 -6.26 6.07
#